data_AF-A0A0D6KXF2-F1
#
_entry.id   AF-A0A0D6KXF2-F1
#
_cell.length_a   1.000
_cell.length_b   1.000
_cell.length_c   1.000
_cell.angle_alpha   90.00
_cell.angle_beta   90.00
_cell.angle_gamma   90.00
#
_symmetry.space_group_name_H-M   'P 1'
#
loop_
_entity.id
_entity.type
_entity.pdbx_description
1 polymer ?
#
loop_
_entity_poly.entity_id
_entity_poly.type
_entity_poly.pdbx_seq_one_letter_code
_entity_poly.pdbx_strand_id
1 'polypeptide(L)'
;MALVSTFEVLLKPQLPPVKGLENLSRKVIQGYFLTIANVNFFPVTLSVVFTVKFPSDPGNPGALPKNFEDFLEAVDISGVNIISNSSLVPEKVPQNNKARLTFTIPENGTSLLLLQPDITKSAITSGANFEARGYVEIFLSSLSGSDAATLLVTPEHRGTFFKDITSNNPDKISLDQIAYALPVSNGGVFKLSN
;
A
#
# COMPACT_ATOMS: atom_id res chain seq x y z
N MET A 1 15.37 -5.64 -11.64
CA MET A 1 13.91 -5.56 -11.41
C MET A 1 13.40 -6.89 -10.86
N ALA A 2 12.42 -6.87 -9.96
CA ALA A 2 11.71 -8.07 -9.54
C ALA A 2 10.23 -7.77 -9.21
N LEU A 3 9.34 -8.70 -9.58
CA LEU A 3 7.92 -8.68 -9.21
C LEU A 3 7.77 -9.19 -7.76
N VAL A 4 7.09 -8.43 -6.91
CA VAL A 4 6.93 -8.75 -5.49
C VAL A 4 5.68 -9.58 -5.25
N SER A 5 4.52 -8.94 -5.36
CA SER A 5 3.22 -9.53 -5.11
C SER A 5 2.14 -8.72 -5.79
N THR A 6 0.93 -9.28 -5.84
CA THR A 6 -0.28 -8.48 -6.00
C THR A 6 -0.53 -7.65 -4.75
N PHE A 7 -1.40 -6.65 -4.84
CA PHE A 7 -1.95 -5.96 -3.67
C PHE A 7 -3.42 -5.58 -3.87
N GLU A 8 -4.10 -5.37 -2.76
CA GLU A 8 -5.46 -4.84 -2.67
C GLU A 8 -5.55 -3.84 -1.51
N VAL A 9 -5.91 -2.61 -1.86
CA VAL A 9 -6.11 -1.51 -0.91
C VAL A 9 -7.56 -1.09 -1.03
N LEU A 10 -8.30 -1.06 0.08
CA LEU A 10 -9.72 -0.76 0.06
C LEU A 10 -10.23 -0.03 1.31
N LEU A 11 -11.29 0.74 1.10
CA LEU A 11 -12.20 1.20 2.14
C LEU A 11 -13.62 0.88 1.67
N LYS A 12 -14.21 -0.19 2.22
CA LYS A 12 -15.53 -0.73 1.80
C LYS A 12 -16.31 -1.39 2.93
N PRO A 13 -17.65 -1.53 2.81
CA PRO A 13 -18.39 -2.51 3.59
C PRO A 13 -17.85 -3.91 3.36
N GLN A 14 -17.64 -4.66 4.45
CA GLN A 14 -17.21 -6.05 4.43
C GLN A 14 -18.29 -6.97 3.81
N LEU A 15 -19.55 -6.64 4.05
CA LEU A 15 -20.69 -7.39 3.54
C LEU A 15 -21.39 -6.61 2.42
N PRO A 16 -21.90 -7.30 1.38
CA PRO A 16 -22.81 -6.67 0.44
C PRO A 16 -24.07 -6.16 1.17
N PRO A 17 -24.77 -5.15 0.63
CA PRO A 17 -25.96 -4.59 1.26
C PRO A 17 -27.12 -5.58 1.20
N VAL A 18 -27.20 -6.44 2.22
CA VAL A 18 -28.26 -7.43 2.40
C VAL A 18 -29.18 -6.96 3.52
N LYS A 19 -30.48 -6.82 3.21
CA LYS A 19 -31.51 -6.39 4.14
C LYS A 19 -31.55 -7.31 5.37
N GLY A 20 -31.54 -6.72 6.56
CA GLY A 20 -31.58 -7.45 7.85
C GLY A 20 -30.22 -7.83 8.42
N LEU A 21 -29.11 -7.59 7.70
CA LEU A 21 -27.74 -7.84 8.17
C LEU A 21 -26.97 -6.55 8.46
N GLU A 22 -27.64 -5.39 8.53
CA GLU A 22 -27.02 -4.07 8.70
C GLU A 22 -26.18 -4.02 9.98
N ASN A 23 -26.64 -4.66 11.05
CA ASN A 23 -25.95 -4.72 12.34
C ASN A 23 -24.68 -5.59 12.34
N LEU A 24 -24.53 -6.49 11.37
CA LEU A 24 -23.33 -7.31 11.18
C LEU A 24 -22.34 -6.67 10.22
N SER A 25 -22.78 -5.68 9.42
CA SER A 25 -21.93 -5.02 8.45
C SER A 25 -20.91 -4.12 9.16
N ARG A 26 -19.64 -4.32 8.82
CA ARG A 26 -18.52 -3.45 9.22
C ARG A 26 -17.91 -2.85 7.97
N LYS A 27 -17.32 -1.67 8.09
CA LYS A 27 -16.43 -1.11 7.07
C LYS A 27 -15.01 -1.58 7.37
N VAL A 28 -14.26 -1.94 6.35
CA VAL A 28 -12.85 -2.31 6.45
C VAL A 28 -12.00 -1.23 5.80
N ILE A 29 -10.93 -0.82 6.48
CA ILE A 29 -9.78 -0.16 5.85
C ILE A 29 -8.70 -1.24 5.72
N GLN A 30 -8.32 -1.57 4.50
CA GLN A 30 -7.22 -2.49 4.22
C GLN A 30 -6.08 -1.74 3.53
N GLY A 31 -4.90 -1.81 4.13
CA GLY A 31 -3.66 -1.30 3.57
C GLY A 31 -2.72 -2.42 3.14
N TYR A 32 -1.84 -2.10 2.19
CA TYR A 32 -0.72 -2.91 1.79
C TYR A 32 0.54 -2.48 2.56
N PHE A 33 1.23 -3.46 3.13
CA PHE A 33 2.46 -3.26 3.89
C PHE A 33 3.55 -4.07 3.23
N LEU A 34 4.74 -3.49 3.12
CA LEU A 34 5.89 -4.12 2.51
C LEU A 34 7.11 -3.91 3.40
N THR A 35 7.53 -4.99 4.06
CA THR A 35 8.78 -5.01 4.82
C THR A 35 9.93 -5.34 3.87
N ILE A 36 10.99 -4.56 3.90
CA ILE A 36 12.19 -4.76 3.09
C ILE A 36 13.41 -4.67 4.00
N ALA A 37 14.13 -5.77 4.18
CA ALA A 37 15.40 -5.79 4.89
C ALA A 37 16.57 -5.74 3.90
N ASN A 38 17.47 -4.78 4.11
CA ASN A 38 18.74 -4.68 3.43
C ASN A 38 19.76 -5.58 4.13
N VAL A 39 20.04 -6.76 3.57
CA VAL A 39 21.00 -7.72 4.14
C VAL A 39 22.43 -7.49 3.66
N ASN A 40 22.69 -6.37 2.98
CA ASN A 40 24.01 -6.01 2.47
C ASN A 40 24.76 -5.13 3.49
N PHE A 41 26.08 -5.04 3.31
CA PHE A 41 26.99 -4.21 4.12
C PHE A 41 27.13 -2.77 3.59
N PHE A 42 26.23 -2.34 2.71
CA PHE A 42 26.18 -0.99 2.15
C PHE A 42 24.72 -0.51 2.05
N PRO A 43 24.47 0.81 2.06
CA PRO A 43 23.12 1.36 1.89
C PRO A 43 22.60 1.07 0.47
N VAL A 44 21.32 0.71 0.39
CA VAL A 44 20.67 0.37 -0.88
C VAL A 44 19.56 1.37 -1.18
N THR A 45 19.65 2.02 -2.32
CA THR A 45 18.57 2.88 -2.83
C THR A 45 17.67 2.06 -3.73
N LEU A 46 16.38 2.00 -3.39
CA LEU A 46 15.37 1.23 -4.09
C LEU A 46 14.34 2.14 -4.73
N SER A 47 13.77 1.69 -5.84
CA SER A 47 12.49 2.20 -6.32
C SER A 47 11.44 1.10 -6.22
N VAL A 48 10.38 1.37 -5.47
CA VAL A 48 9.17 0.55 -5.40
C VAL A 48 8.16 1.15 -6.37
N VAL A 49 7.62 0.33 -7.27
CA VAL A 49 6.67 0.76 -8.30
C VAL A 49 5.36 0.03 -8.10
N PHE A 50 4.29 0.80 -7.91
CA PHE A 50 2.93 0.30 -7.85
C PHE A 50 2.29 0.44 -9.21
N THR A 51 1.71 -0.64 -9.73
CA THR A 51 0.84 -0.59 -10.91
C THR A 51 -0.61 -0.84 -10.47
N VAL A 52 -1.50 0.15 -10.62
CA VAL A 52 -2.90 0.13 -10.18
C VAL A 52 -3.84 0.14 -11.37
N LYS A 53 -4.82 -0.76 -11.44
CA LYS A 53 -5.95 -0.56 -12.35
C LYS A 53 -7.00 0.33 -11.68
N PHE A 54 -7.03 1.61 -12.04
CA PHE A 54 -8.06 2.52 -11.52
C PHE A 54 -9.45 2.09 -12.00
N PRO A 55 -10.48 2.16 -11.13
CA PRO A 55 -11.86 1.93 -11.53
C PRO A 55 -12.26 2.88 -12.67
N SER A 56 -12.80 2.32 -13.75
CA SER A 56 -13.25 3.07 -14.92
C SER A 56 -14.70 2.78 -15.28
N ASP A 57 -15.52 2.40 -14.28
CA ASP A 57 -16.92 2.02 -14.49
C ASP A 57 -17.75 3.23 -14.97
N PRO A 58 -18.27 3.21 -16.22
CA PRO A 58 -19.11 4.29 -16.73
C PRO A 58 -20.41 4.46 -15.94
N GLY A 59 -20.88 3.41 -15.26
CA GLY A 59 -22.06 3.43 -14.39
C GLY A 59 -21.81 4.02 -13.01
N ASN A 60 -20.55 4.26 -12.64
CA ASN A 60 -20.18 4.87 -11.36
C ASN A 60 -19.01 5.86 -11.53
N PRO A 61 -19.26 7.06 -12.08
CA PRO A 61 -18.23 8.09 -12.26
C PRO A 61 -17.65 8.63 -10.93
N GLY A 62 -18.25 8.26 -9.79
CA GLY A 62 -17.78 8.56 -8.45
C GLY A 62 -16.88 7.48 -7.84
N ALA A 63 -16.55 6.41 -8.57
CA ALA A 63 -15.67 5.37 -8.06
C ALA A 63 -14.28 5.93 -7.71
N LEU A 64 -13.74 5.47 -6.58
CA LEU A 64 -12.42 5.82 -6.07
C LEU A 64 -11.53 4.58 -6.00
N PRO A 65 -10.20 4.73 -6.15
CA PRO A 65 -9.46 5.98 -6.40
C PRO A 65 -9.50 6.45 -7.85
N LYS A 66 -9.28 7.75 -8.08
CA LYS A 66 -9.13 8.35 -9.42
C LYS A 66 -7.69 8.48 -9.86
N ASN A 67 -6.78 8.66 -8.91
CA ASN A 67 -5.36 8.83 -9.15
C ASN A 67 -4.55 8.42 -7.90
N PHE A 68 -3.23 8.56 -7.97
CA PHE A 68 -2.34 8.21 -6.86
C PHE A 68 -2.37 9.19 -5.68
N GLU A 69 -2.90 10.41 -5.84
CA GLU A 69 -3.09 11.33 -4.72
C GLU A 69 -4.14 10.82 -3.73
N ASP A 70 -5.07 9.94 -4.16
CA ASP A 70 -6.09 9.35 -3.30
C ASP A 70 -5.53 8.27 -2.34
N PHE A 71 -4.23 7.99 -2.40
CA PHE A 71 -3.56 7.08 -1.49
C PHE A 71 -2.77 7.85 -0.44
N LEU A 72 -2.56 7.19 0.69
CA LEU A 72 -1.63 7.61 1.71
C LEU A 72 -0.52 6.56 1.79
N GLU A 73 0.71 7.04 1.62
CA GLU A 73 1.93 6.26 1.72
C GLU A 73 2.80 6.73 2.87
N ALA A 74 3.56 5.79 3.43
CA ALA A 74 4.58 6.10 4.42
C ALA A 74 5.75 5.13 4.27
N VAL A 75 6.94 5.62 4.58
CA VAL A 75 8.14 4.78 4.73
C VAL A 75 8.69 4.98 6.12
N ASP A 76 8.87 3.90 6.84
CA ASP A 76 9.53 3.88 8.13
C ASP A 76 10.82 3.06 8.04
N ILE A 77 11.94 3.69 8.37
CA ILE A 77 13.26 3.04 8.46
C ILE A 77 13.83 3.14 9.89
N SER A 78 13.41 4.13 10.66
CA SER A 78 14.00 4.51 11.96
C SER A 78 13.04 4.33 13.15
N GLY A 79 11.90 3.69 12.94
CA GLY A 79 10.77 3.64 13.88
C GLY A 79 9.88 4.88 13.84
N VAL A 80 10.02 5.72 12.82
CA VAL A 80 9.23 6.93 12.60
C VAL A 80 8.71 6.91 11.16
N ASN A 81 7.38 6.92 11.01
CA ASN A 81 6.73 7.04 9.71
C ASN A 81 7.07 8.37 9.04
N ILE A 82 7.76 8.31 7.91
CA ILE A 82 8.02 9.45 7.03
C ILE A 82 6.90 9.49 6.00
N ILE A 83 6.08 10.54 6.06
CA ILE A 83 4.90 10.76 5.19
C ILE A 83 5.14 11.91 4.20
N SER A 84 5.93 12.94 4.58
CA SER A 84 6.06 14.18 3.81
C SER A 84 7.09 14.15 2.67
N ASN A 85 8.06 13.22 2.72
CA ASN A 85 9.21 13.18 1.80
C ASN A 85 9.23 11.92 0.93
N SER A 86 8.18 11.12 1.02
CA SER A 86 8.01 9.79 0.43
C SER A 86 6.75 9.81 -0.42
N SER A 87 6.58 10.84 -1.26
CA SER A 87 5.41 10.92 -2.14
C SER A 87 5.53 9.91 -3.28
N LEU A 88 4.46 9.16 -3.53
CA LEU A 88 4.28 8.40 -4.77
C LEU A 88 4.31 9.37 -5.96
N VAL A 89 5.36 9.26 -6.78
CA VAL A 89 5.50 10.07 -7.99
C VAL A 89 4.88 9.31 -9.15
N PRO A 90 3.76 9.78 -9.75
CA PRO A 90 3.21 9.18 -10.95
C PRO A 90 4.23 9.27 -12.10
N GLU A 91 4.42 8.17 -12.83
CA GLU A 91 5.35 8.18 -13.95
C GLU A 91 4.74 8.97 -15.12
N LYS A 92 5.44 10.02 -15.57
CA LYS A 92 4.98 10.91 -16.66
C LYS A 92 5.17 10.26 -18.02
N VAL A 93 4.33 9.28 -18.33
CA VAL A 93 4.11 8.76 -19.68
C VAL A 93 2.60 8.78 -19.91
N PRO A 94 2.08 9.18 -21.08
CA PRO A 94 0.64 9.19 -21.31
C PRO A 94 0.08 7.78 -21.04
N GLN A 95 -0.82 7.70 -20.04
CA GLN A 95 -1.54 6.50 -19.58
C GLN A 95 -0.68 5.40 -18.96
N ASN A 96 0.17 5.73 -17.99
CA ASN A 96 0.68 4.68 -17.11
C ASN A 96 -0.03 4.73 -15.76
N ASN A 97 -0.58 3.56 -15.42
CA ASN A 97 -1.24 3.26 -14.17
C ASN A 97 -0.19 3.00 -13.07
N LYS A 98 0.96 3.69 -13.13
CA LYS A 98 2.11 3.44 -12.27
C LYS A 98 2.51 4.67 -11.46
N ALA A 99 2.92 4.42 -10.24
CA ALA A 99 3.61 5.40 -9.41
C ALA A 99 4.82 4.77 -8.74
N ARG A 100 5.84 5.59 -8.55
CA ARG A 100 7.15 5.19 -8.03
C ARG A 100 7.41 5.89 -6.71
N LEU A 101 7.93 5.12 -5.77
CA LEU A 101 8.52 5.62 -4.54
C LEU A 101 9.98 5.22 -4.48
N THR A 102 10.87 6.20 -4.25
CA THR A 102 12.31 5.96 -4.17
C THR A 102 12.83 6.37 -2.80
N PHE A 103 13.57 5.46 -2.14
CA PHE A 103 14.15 5.70 -0.82
C PHE A 103 15.38 4.82 -0.60
N THR A 104 16.20 5.19 0.38
CA THR A 104 17.43 4.47 0.73
C THR A 104 17.26 3.76 2.06
N ILE A 105 17.55 2.47 2.08
CA ILE A 105 17.62 1.66 3.31
C ILE A 105 19.10 1.53 3.70
N PRO A 106 19.50 1.94 4.92
CA PRO A 106 20.85 1.73 5.42
C PRO A 106 21.27 0.26 5.38
N GLU A 107 22.58 -0.01 5.39
CA GLU A 107 23.13 -1.34 5.56
C GLU A 107 22.56 -2.02 6.81
N ASN A 108 22.22 -3.31 6.71
CA ASN A 108 21.57 -4.08 7.79
C ASN A 108 20.25 -3.48 8.31
N GLY A 109 19.71 -2.46 7.64
CA GLY A 109 18.46 -1.79 8.00
C GLY A 109 17.24 -2.53 7.48
N THR A 110 16.10 -2.27 8.12
CA THR A 110 14.80 -2.74 7.63
C THR A 110 13.87 -1.55 7.48
N SER A 111 13.20 -1.47 6.33
CA SER A 111 12.14 -0.50 6.09
C SER A 111 10.77 -1.16 6.09
N LEU A 112 9.78 -0.45 6.60
CA LEU A 112 8.36 -0.75 6.40
C LEU A 112 7.76 0.31 5.47
N LEU A 113 7.22 -0.13 4.35
CA LEU A 113 6.44 0.71 3.46
C LEU A 113 4.96 0.42 3.66
N LEU A 114 4.15 1.48 3.72
CA LEU A 114 2.70 1.45 3.81
C LEU A 114 2.10 2.10 2.55
N LEU A 115 1.06 1.49 2.01
CA LEU A 115 0.13 2.10 1.06
C LEU A 115 -1.31 1.81 1.50
N GLN A 116 -2.13 2.83 1.69
CA GLN A 116 -3.54 2.69 2.07
C GLN A 116 -4.42 3.78 1.43
N PRO A 117 -5.76 3.72 1.52
CA PRO A 117 -6.60 4.85 1.10
C PRO A 117 -6.26 6.07 1.97
N ASP A 118 -6.25 7.27 1.38
CA ASP A 118 -6.04 8.48 2.18
C ASP A 118 -7.31 8.85 2.98
N ILE A 119 -7.42 8.27 4.17
CA ILE A 119 -8.54 8.50 5.08
C ILE A 119 -8.56 9.92 5.67
N THR A 120 -7.55 10.76 5.43
CA THR A 120 -7.60 12.17 5.78
C THR A 120 -8.52 12.96 4.85
N LYS A 121 -8.84 12.42 3.66
CA LYS A 121 -9.75 13.03 2.68
C LYS A 121 -11.19 12.61 2.93
N SER A 122 -12.05 13.59 3.20
CA SER A 122 -13.49 13.37 3.41
C SER A 122 -14.19 12.71 2.20
N ALA A 123 -13.71 12.96 0.98
CA ALA A 123 -14.22 12.33 -0.24
C ALA A 123 -14.04 10.80 -0.22
N ILE A 124 -12.97 10.30 0.40
CA ILE A 124 -12.68 8.86 0.51
C ILE A 124 -13.53 8.23 1.62
N THR A 125 -13.66 8.90 2.77
CA THR A 125 -14.35 8.33 3.95
C THR A 125 -15.88 8.40 3.88
N SER A 126 -16.44 9.44 3.25
CA SER A 126 -17.90 9.65 3.16
C SER A 126 -18.63 8.57 2.37
N GLY A 127 -18.09 8.17 1.21
CA GLY A 127 -18.66 7.11 0.38
C GLY A 127 -18.30 5.70 0.84
N ALA A 128 -17.15 5.55 1.52
CA ALA A 128 -16.55 4.25 1.86
C ALA A 128 -16.66 3.23 0.70
N ASN A 129 -16.31 3.67 -0.50
CA ASN A 129 -16.35 2.88 -1.74
C ASN A 129 -15.05 3.07 -2.52
N PHE A 130 -13.93 2.79 -1.83
CA PHE A 130 -12.59 2.85 -2.39
C PHE A 130 -12.10 1.43 -2.60
N GLU A 131 -11.63 1.09 -3.79
CA GLU A 131 -10.96 -0.19 -4.04
C GLU A 131 -9.94 -0.05 -5.16
N ALA A 132 -8.70 -0.42 -4.87
CA ALA A 132 -7.62 -0.47 -5.82
C ALA A 132 -6.93 -1.83 -5.75
N ARG A 133 -6.71 -2.42 -6.92
CA ARG A 133 -5.98 -3.68 -7.08
C ARG A 133 -4.87 -3.50 -8.09
N GLY A 134 -3.78 -4.23 -7.86
CA GLY A 134 -2.60 -4.07 -8.66
C GLY A 134 -1.49 -5.06 -8.31
N TYR A 135 -0.29 -4.72 -8.74
CA TYR A 135 0.92 -5.44 -8.39
C TYR A 135 2.07 -4.48 -8.11
N VAL A 136 3.07 -4.97 -7.38
CA VAL A 136 4.23 -4.20 -6.92
C VAL A 136 5.50 -4.77 -7.52
N GLU A 137 6.36 -3.88 -8.02
CA GLU A 137 7.69 -4.20 -8.53
C GLU A 137 8.76 -3.46 -7.71
N ILE A 138 9.93 -4.08 -7.53
CA ILE A 138 11.09 -3.43 -6.92
C ILE A 138 12.24 -3.37 -7.93
N PHE A 139 12.89 -2.21 -7.96
CA PHE A 139 14.08 -1.93 -8.75
C PHE A 139 15.20 -1.52 -7.81
N LEU A 140 16.41 -1.99 -8.12
CA LEU A 140 17.61 -1.34 -7.64
C LEU A 140 17.71 0.01 -8.35
N SER A 141 17.96 1.09 -7.62
CA SER A 141 18.15 2.40 -8.21
C SER A 141 19.60 2.53 -8.71
N SER A 142 19.83 3.29 -9.77
CA SER A 142 21.17 3.71 -10.19
C SER A 142 21.88 4.58 -9.15
N LEU A 143 21.14 5.11 -8.17
CA LEU A 143 21.66 5.83 -7.00
C LEU A 143 22.12 4.90 -5.87
N SER A 144 22.04 3.59 -6.06
CA SER A 144 22.56 2.61 -5.10
C SER A 144 24.09 2.60 -5.13
N GLY A 145 24.74 2.33 -3.99
CA GLY A 145 26.20 2.24 -3.89
C GLY A 145 26.81 0.98 -4.55
N SER A 146 25.99 0.16 -5.20
CA SER A 146 26.36 -1.11 -5.85
C SER A 146 25.40 -1.42 -6.98
N ASP A 147 25.90 -2.12 -8.02
CA ASP A 147 25.13 -2.61 -9.17
C ASP A 147 24.31 -3.88 -8.87
N ALA A 148 24.52 -4.48 -7.71
CA ALA A 148 23.75 -5.61 -7.23
C ALA A 148 23.46 -5.50 -5.72
N ALA A 149 22.30 -6.00 -5.30
CA ALA A 149 21.90 -6.03 -3.90
C ALA A 149 21.02 -7.25 -3.61
N THR A 150 21.15 -7.81 -2.41
CA THR A 150 20.22 -8.83 -1.91
C THR A 150 19.28 -8.22 -0.89
N LEU A 151 17.99 -8.50 -0.99
CA LEU A 151 16.95 -8.04 -0.07
C LEU A 151 16.14 -9.22 0.45
N LEU A 152 15.64 -9.11 1.67
CA LEU A 152 14.56 -9.95 2.18
C LEU A 152 13.28 -9.12 2.23
N VAL A 153 12.21 -9.62 1.61
CA VAL A 153 10.98 -8.90 1.34
C VAL A 153 9.78 -9.68 1.87
N THR A 154 8.93 -9.02 2.64
CA THR A 154 7.69 -9.59 3.19
C THR A 154 6.52 -8.64 2.93
N PRO A 155 5.70 -8.93 1.91
CA PRO A 155 4.45 -8.21 1.65
C PRO A 155 3.32 -8.75 2.53
N GLU A 156 2.45 -7.86 3.01
CA GLU A 156 1.31 -8.18 3.87
C GLU A 156 0.12 -7.28 3.54
N HIS A 157 -1.09 -7.77 3.80
CA HIS A 157 -2.24 -6.90 4.00
C HIS A 157 -2.55 -6.80 5.48
N ARG A 158 -2.90 -5.59 5.92
CA ARG A 158 -3.44 -5.37 7.26
C ARG A 158 -4.76 -4.63 7.13
N GLY A 159 -5.79 -5.20 7.75
CA GLY A 159 -7.15 -4.70 7.74
C GLY A 159 -7.59 -4.28 9.13
N THR A 160 -8.22 -3.11 9.23
CA THR A 160 -8.94 -2.69 10.45
C THR A 160 -10.42 -2.59 10.11
N PHE A 161 -11.25 -3.19 10.95
CA PHE A 161 -12.70 -3.15 10.82
C PHE A 161 -13.30 -2.12 11.76
N PHE A 162 -14.29 -1.40 11.26
CA PHE A 162 -15.00 -0.32 11.94
C PHE A 162 -16.49 -0.58 11.82
N LYS A 163 -17.22 -0.47 12.92
CA LYS A 163 -18.69 -0.39 12.86
C LYS A 163 -19.13 0.98 12.34
N ASP A 164 -18.48 2.05 12.78
CA ASP A 164 -18.66 3.40 12.25
C ASP A 164 -17.30 4.12 12.16
N ILE A 165 -16.81 4.30 10.92
CA ILE A 165 -15.53 4.97 10.60
C ILE A 165 -15.56 6.48 10.87
N THR A 166 -16.75 7.07 11.01
CA THR A 166 -16.91 8.52 11.23
C THR A 166 -17.15 8.88 12.69
N SER A 167 -17.30 7.87 13.56
CA SER A 167 -17.60 8.08 14.97
C SER A 167 -16.35 8.49 15.74
N ASN A 168 -16.48 9.50 16.59
CA ASN A 168 -15.47 9.85 17.59
C ASN A 168 -15.72 9.17 18.94
N ASN A 169 -16.75 8.32 19.06
CA ASN A 169 -17.05 7.57 20.28
C ASN A 169 -16.45 6.15 20.17
N PRO A 170 -15.45 5.80 21.00
CA PRO A 170 -14.78 4.49 20.97
C PRO A 170 -15.74 3.28 21.00
N ASP A 171 -16.83 3.36 21.77
CA ASP A 171 -17.81 2.28 21.90
C ASP A 171 -18.57 2.02 20.59
N LYS A 172 -18.65 3.04 19.72
CA LYS A 172 -19.31 2.96 18.40
C LYS A 172 -18.34 2.60 17.27
N ILE A 173 -17.04 2.78 17.48
CA ILE A 173 -16.01 2.44 16.49
C ILE A 173 -15.89 0.91 16.38
N SER A 174 -15.94 0.17 17.50
CA SER A 174 -15.90 -1.30 17.59
C SER A 174 -14.83 -1.92 16.69
N LEU A 175 -13.58 -1.77 17.12
CA LEU A 175 -12.38 -2.11 16.35
C LEU A 175 -12.10 -3.60 16.36
N ASP A 176 -11.72 -4.11 15.20
CA ASP A 176 -11.15 -5.44 15.01
C ASP A 176 -10.03 -5.34 13.97
N GLN A 177 -9.07 -6.27 13.98
CA GLN A 177 -7.89 -6.20 13.12
C GLN A 177 -7.52 -7.58 12.58
N ILE A 178 -6.99 -7.59 11.35
CA ILE A 178 -6.43 -8.77 10.71
C ILE A 178 -5.13 -8.41 10.00
N ALA A 179 -4.18 -9.33 9.98
CA ALA A 179 -2.98 -9.24 9.16
C ALA A 179 -2.69 -10.60 8.53
N TYR A 180 -2.29 -10.60 7.26
CA TYR A 180 -1.90 -11.81 6.55
C TYR A 180 -0.81 -11.51 5.51
N ALA A 181 0.17 -12.41 5.43
CA ALA A 181 1.23 -12.33 4.44
C ALA A 181 0.70 -12.63 3.04
N LEU A 182 1.30 -11.98 2.05
CA LEU A 182 0.99 -12.21 0.64
C LEU A 182 2.02 -13.17 0.02
N PRO A 183 1.60 -13.99 -0.95
CA PRO A 183 2.50 -14.93 -1.59
C PRO A 183 3.60 -14.18 -2.36
N VAL A 184 4.83 -14.67 -2.22
CA VAL A 184 6.01 -14.17 -2.93
C VAL A 184 6.63 -15.34 -3.67
N SER A 185 6.84 -15.21 -4.97
CA SER A 185 7.22 -16.32 -5.86
C SER A 185 8.58 -16.97 -5.52
N ASN A 186 9.47 -16.25 -4.86
CA ASN A 186 10.84 -16.66 -4.52
C ASN A 186 11.06 -16.82 -3.00
N GLY A 187 9.99 -16.95 -2.21
CA GLY A 187 10.09 -17.10 -0.75
C GLY A 187 10.59 -15.85 -0.03
N GLY A 188 10.59 -14.69 -0.69
CA GLY A 188 10.94 -13.40 -0.09
C GLY A 188 12.39 -12.96 -0.29
N VAL A 189 13.29 -13.77 -0.85
CA VAL A 189 14.69 -13.37 -1.09
C VAL A 189 14.87 -12.86 -2.52
N PHE A 190 15.21 -11.58 -2.65
CA PHE A 190 15.31 -10.86 -3.92
C PHE A 190 16.78 -10.53 -4.19
N LYS A 191 17.32 -11.04 -5.29
CA LYS A 191 18.62 -10.61 -5.82
C LYS A 191 18.35 -9.64 -6.96
N LEU A 192 18.68 -8.37 -6.74
CA LEU A 192 18.49 -7.31 -7.72
C LEU A 192 19.83 -6.95 -8.34
N SER A 193 19.79 -6.62 -9.63
CA SER A 193 20.88 -5.97 -10.35
C SER A 193 20.33 -4.85 -11.24
N ASN A 194 21.17 -3.86 -11.51
CA ASN A 194 20.92 -2.82 -12.52
C ASN A 194 21.17 -3.35 -13.94
#